data_AF-A0A538N093-F1
#
_entry.id   AF-A0A538N093-F1
#
_cell.length_a   1.000
_cell.length_b   1.000
_cell.length_c   1.000
_cell.angle_alpha   90.00
_cell.angle_beta   90.00
_cell.angle_gamma   90.00
#
_symmetry.space_group_name_H-M   'P 1'
#
loop_
_entity.id
_entity.type
_entity.pdbx_description
1 polymer ?
#
loop_
_entity_poly.entity_id
_entity_poly.type
_entity_poly.pdbx_seq_one_letter_code
_entity_poly.pdbx_strand_id
1 'polypeptide(L)'
;MAPNGTVVVPFETINGNISAFRSTDGGQSWSQAATVSRIAFHPVAGNLRTSPLPTAEVDGAGNVYVAWEDCRFRAGCSSNDIVFSRSADGATWPAVFRVPIDDVTTTVDHFIPGLGVDRATAGAGAHLALTYYYYPDAACTAATCQLDVGFISSPNGGANWGTATQLAGPMSLADIADTSQGPMVGDYISTSFTSTGTASTVFAVGKPHTAAFDEAMYSPGPLSVASASAATLVASSDRVLTPATGQGLGAAVIHRE
;
A
#
# COMPACT_ATOMS: atom_id res chain seq x y z
N MET A 1 -17.30 -2.17 4.73
CA MET A 1 -18.60 -1.52 5.05
C MET A 1 -18.37 -0.47 6.12
N ALA A 2 -18.91 0.73 5.93
CA ALA A 2 -18.86 1.80 6.92
C ALA A 2 -19.92 1.59 8.02
N PRO A 3 -19.75 2.21 9.21
CA PRO A 3 -20.68 2.03 10.33
C PRO A 3 -22.15 2.36 10.02
N ASN A 4 -22.41 3.23 9.04
CA ASN A 4 -23.75 3.62 8.60
C ASN A 4 -24.39 2.66 7.58
N GLY A 5 -23.78 1.50 7.31
CA GLY A 5 -24.26 0.52 6.33
C GLY A 5 -23.85 0.82 4.88
N THR A 6 -23.09 1.88 4.63
CA THR A 6 -22.55 2.19 3.29
C THR A 6 -21.49 1.15 2.91
N VAL A 7 -21.61 0.62 1.69
CA VAL A 7 -20.60 -0.25 1.08
C VAL A 7 -19.90 0.56 -0.01
N VAL A 8 -18.57 0.58 0.01
CA VAL A 8 -17.73 1.23 -1.01
C VAL A 8 -16.84 0.15 -1.60
N VAL A 9 -16.78 0.10 -2.93
CA VAL A 9 -16.02 -0.91 -3.67
C VAL A 9 -15.01 -0.19 -4.57
N PRO A 10 -13.77 -0.02 -4.09
CA PRO A 10 -12.66 0.43 -4.92
C PRO A 10 -12.21 -0.67 -5.88
N PHE A 11 -11.79 -0.30 -7.08
CA PHE A 11 -11.33 -1.22 -8.10
C PHE A 11 -10.37 -0.54 -9.09
N GLU A 12 -9.47 -1.32 -9.67
CA GLU A 12 -8.67 -0.91 -10.81
C GLU A 12 -9.53 -1.00 -12.09
N THR A 13 -9.57 0.09 -12.86
CA THR A 13 -10.23 0.14 -14.16
C THR A 13 -9.26 -0.23 -15.28
N ILE A 14 -9.76 -0.83 -16.35
CA ILE A 14 -8.99 -1.11 -17.58
C ILE A 14 -8.37 0.14 -18.24
N ASN A 15 -8.82 1.34 -17.86
CA ASN A 15 -8.34 2.61 -18.38
C ASN A 15 -7.26 3.25 -17.48
N GLY A 16 -6.64 2.49 -16.57
CA GLY A 16 -5.54 2.96 -15.72
C GLY A 16 -5.99 3.94 -14.64
N ASN A 17 -7.12 3.66 -13.98
CA ASN A 17 -7.60 4.44 -12.83
C ASN A 17 -7.93 3.52 -11.67
N ILE A 18 -7.73 4.02 -10.46
CA ILE A 18 -8.48 3.56 -9.29
C ILE A 18 -9.82 4.30 -9.30
N SER A 19 -10.91 3.55 -9.24
CA SER A 19 -12.27 4.06 -9.16
C SER A 19 -13.01 3.40 -8.00
N ALA A 20 -14.12 3.99 -7.57
CA ALA A 20 -14.99 3.41 -6.55
C ALA A 20 -16.45 3.66 -6.88
N PHE A 21 -17.30 2.66 -6.65
CA PHE A 21 -18.76 2.85 -6.60
C PHE A 21 -19.26 2.48 -5.20
N ARG A 22 -20.43 3.00 -4.81
CA ARG A 22 -20.97 2.80 -3.46
C ARG A 22 -22.43 2.41 -3.46
N SER A 23 -22.85 1.74 -2.40
CA SER A 23 -24.24 1.51 -2.03
C SER A 23 -24.48 2.11 -0.66
N THR A 24 -25.61 2.79 -0.48
CA THR A 24 -26.06 3.37 0.81
C THR A 24 -27.25 2.62 1.40
N ASP A 25 -27.63 1.48 0.81
CA ASP A 25 -28.84 0.72 1.13
C ASP A 25 -28.56 -0.77 1.35
N GLY A 26 -27.34 -1.11 1.77
CA GLY A 26 -26.92 -2.48 2.06
C GLY A 26 -26.71 -3.34 0.82
N GLY A 27 -26.43 -2.73 -0.34
CA GLY A 27 -26.16 -3.41 -1.60
C GLY A 27 -27.38 -3.60 -2.51
N GLN A 28 -28.53 -2.99 -2.17
CA GLN A 28 -29.75 -3.09 -3.00
C GLN A 28 -29.62 -2.26 -4.29
N SER A 29 -28.98 -1.10 -4.21
CA SER A 29 -28.63 -0.27 -5.37
C SER A 29 -27.22 0.29 -5.27
N TRP A 30 -26.66 0.66 -6.43
CA TRP A 30 -25.27 1.11 -6.57
C TRP A 30 -25.18 2.40 -7.36
N SER A 31 -24.29 3.29 -6.94
CA SER A 31 -23.96 4.51 -7.66
C SER A 31 -23.21 4.21 -8.96
N GLN A 32 -23.11 5.21 -9.83
CA GLN A 32 -22.05 5.21 -10.84
C GLN A 32 -20.66 5.24 -10.16
N ALA A 33 -19.65 4.76 -10.88
CA ALA A 33 -18.26 4.81 -10.40
C ALA A 33 -17.73 6.24 -10.42
N ALA A 34 -17.19 6.68 -9.28
CA ALA A 34 -16.37 7.88 -9.16
C ALA A 34 -14.90 7.52 -9.31
N THR A 35 -14.13 8.37 -10.00
CA THR A 35 -12.67 8.20 -10.09
C THR A 35 -12.02 8.59 -8.76
N VAL A 36 -11.20 7.70 -8.20
CA VAL A 36 -10.35 7.98 -7.03
C VAL A 36 -9.07 8.66 -7.50
N SER A 37 -8.39 8.05 -8.47
CA SER A 37 -7.19 8.63 -9.07
C SER A 37 -6.85 7.98 -10.42
N ARG A 38 -6.21 8.75 -11.30
CA ARG A 38 -5.44 8.16 -12.40
C ARG A 38 -4.20 7.49 -11.84
N ILE A 39 -3.83 6.33 -12.36
CA ILE A 39 -2.66 5.57 -11.93
C ILE A 39 -1.44 6.02 -12.73
N ALA A 40 -0.29 6.15 -12.06
CA ALA A 40 1.02 6.10 -12.69
C ALA A 40 1.73 4.85 -12.17
N PHE A 41 2.12 3.93 -13.05
CA PHE A 41 2.58 2.60 -12.65
C PHE A 41 3.95 2.27 -13.23
N HIS A 42 4.84 1.76 -12.38
CA HIS A 42 6.09 1.13 -12.76
C HIS A 42 5.87 -0.39 -12.82
N PRO A 43 6.04 -1.07 -13.98
CA PRO A 43 5.90 -2.52 -14.04
C PRO A 43 6.89 -3.24 -13.12
N VAL A 44 6.37 -4.03 -12.18
CA VAL A 44 7.19 -4.77 -11.22
C VAL A 44 8.06 -5.82 -11.94
N ALA A 45 9.36 -5.80 -11.63
CA ALA A 45 10.35 -6.62 -12.30
C ALA A 45 10.18 -8.13 -12.07
N GLY A 46 10.84 -8.93 -12.91
CA GLY A 46 10.83 -10.39 -12.80
C GLY A 46 9.52 -11.06 -13.22
N ASN A 47 8.61 -10.33 -13.87
CA ASN A 47 7.29 -10.82 -14.28
C ASN A 47 6.46 -11.36 -13.09
N LEU A 48 6.66 -10.77 -11.90
CA LEU A 48 5.80 -11.05 -10.76
C LEU A 48 4.36 -10.68 -11.13
N ARG A 49 3.42 -11.57 -10.88
CA ARG A 49 2.00 -11.31 -11.12
C ARG A 49 1.50 -10.26 -10.12
N THR A 50 1.35 -9.04 -10.59
CA THR A 50 0.76 -7.93 -9.85
C THR A 50 0.21 -6.88 -10.81
N SER A 51 -0.73 -6.10 -10.32
CA SER A 51 -1.12 -4.81 -10.89
C SER A 51 -1.51 -3.89 -9.73
N PRO A 52 -1.79 -2.59 -9.99
CA PRO A 52 -2.20 -1.61 -8.98
C PRO A 52 -3.59 -1.85 -8.36
N LEU A 53 -3.86 -3.08 -7.95
CA LEU A 53 -5.08 -3.50 -7.30
C LEU A 53 -5.21 -2.79 -5.94
N PRO A 54 -6.33 -2.09 -5.68
CA PRO A 54 -6.48 -1.34 -4.45
C PRO A 54 -6.81 -2.25 -3.27
N THR A 55 -6.28 -1.91 -2.10
CA THR A 55 -6.76 -2.35 -0.78
C THR A 55 -7.54 -1.21 -0.14
N ALA A 56 -8.57 -1.52 0.66
CA ALA A 56 -9.37 -0.49 1.29
C ALA A 56 -9.99 -0.90 2.62
N GLU A 57 -10.05 0.05 3.55
CA GLU A 57 -10.62 -0.13 4.88
C GLU A 57 -11.32 1.16 5.34
N VAL A 58 -12.04 1.08 6.45
CA VAL A 58 -12.85 2.19 6.98
C VAL A 58 -12.57 2.39 8.47
N ASP A 59 -12.39 3.64 8.89
CA ASP A 59 -12.23 3.99 10.30
C ASP A 59 -13.56 4.00 11.09
N GLY A 60 -13.49 4.23 12.40
CA GLY A 60 -14.67 4.28 13.27
C GLY A 60 -15.66 5.41 12.97
N ALA A 61 -15.26 6.44 12.22
CA ALA A 61 -16.14 7.53 11.77
C ALA A 61 -16.72 7.30 10.37
N GLY A 62 -16.33 6.23 9.68
CA GLY A 62 -16.78 5.97 8.31
C GLY A 62 -15.89 6.57 7.22
N ASN A 63 -14.72 7.14 7.55
CA ASN A 63 -13.77 7.57 6.54
C ASN A 63 -13.18 6.34 5.85
N VAL A 64 -13.27 6.32 4.52
CA VAL A 64 -12.76 5.26 3.67
C VAL A 64 -11.34 5.59 3.27
N TYR A 65 -10.44 4.64 3.43
CA TYR A 65 -9.06 4.70 3.00
C TYR A 65 -8.85 3.70 1.87
N VAL A 66 -8.20 4.12 0.80
CA VAL A 66 -7.84 3.27 -0.34
C VAL A 66 -6.35 3.43 -0.59
N ALA A 67 -5.62 2.33 -0.66
CA ALA A 67 -4.18 2.31 -0.96
C ALA A 67 -3.86 1.39 -2.15
N TRP A 68 -2.84 1.76 -2.92
CA TRP A 68 -2.38 1.05 -4.12
C TRP A 68 -0.91 1.41 -4.40
N GLU A 69 -0.28 0.70 -5.34
CA GLU A 69 1.08 1.02 -5.82
C GLU A 69 1.06 2.08 -6.93
N ASP A 70 1.93 3.08 -6.83
CA ASP A 70 1.98 4.19 -7.78
C ASP A 70 3.35 4.87 -7.81
N CYS A 71 3.85 5.18 -9.01
CA CYS A 71 5.17 5.77 -9.21
C CYS A 71 5.17 7.30 -9.38
N ARG A 72 4.03 7.99 -9.22
CA ARG A 72 3.91 9.44 -9.52
C ARG A 72 4.84 10.35 -8.72
N PHE A 73 5.37 9.85 -7.61
CA PHE A 73 6.28 10.56 -6.71
C PHE A 73 7.76 10.27 -6.99
N ARG A 74 8.05 9.30 -7.87
CA ARG A 74 9.40 8.90 -8.27
C ARG A 74 9.73 9.52 -9.63
N ALA A 75 10.90 10.16 -9.74
CA ALA A 75 11.30 10.80 -10.98
C ALA A 75 11.37 9.77 -12.13
N GLY A 76 10.71 10.08 -13.26
CA GLY A 76 10.68 9.17 -14.41
C GLY A 76 9.95 7.85 -14.17
N CYS A 77 9.14 7.73 -13.10
CA CYS A 77 8.45 6.48 -12.75
C CYS A 77 9.46 5.32 -12.55
N SER A 78 10.56 5.61 -11.84
CA SER A 78 11.68 4.67 -11.67
C SER A 78 11.38 3.46 -10.78
N SER A 79 10.39 3.57 -9.88
CA SER A 79 9.87 2.50 -9.03
C SER A 79 8.48 2.90 -8.52
N ASN A 80 7.74 1.99 -7.88
CA ASN A 80 6.49 2.32 -7.20
C ASN A 80 6.71 2.70 -5.73
N ASP A 81 5.85 3.60 -5.24
CA ASP A 81 5.56 3.77 -3.82
C ASP A 81 4.20 3.15 -3.49
N ILE A 82 3.94 2.90 -2.21
CA ILE A 82 2.57 2.77 -1.73
C ILE A 82 1.98 4.17 -1.53
N VAL A 83 0.81 4.41 -2.09
CA VAL A 83 0.07 5.67 -1.94
C VAL A 83 -1.31 5.40 -1.38
N PHE A 84 -1.96 6.42 -0.84
CA PHE A 84 -3.34 6.32 -0.38
C PHE A 84 -4.16 7.59 -0.66
N SER A 85 -5.48 7.45 -0.69
CA SER A 85 -6.45 8.55 -0.63
C SER A 85 -7.52 8.24 0.41
N ARG A 86 -8.07 9.28 1.03
CA ARG A 86 -9.10 9.18 2.07
C ARG A 86 -10.36 9.95 1.66
N SER A 87 -11.50 9.29 1.71
CA SER A 87 -12.81 9.89 1.46
C SER A 87 -13.73 9.79 2.66
N ALA A 88 -14.47 10.85 2.96
CA ALA A 88 -15.49 10.85 4.01
C ALA A 88 -16.82 10.21 3.57
N ASP A 89 -17.05 10.07 2.27
CA ASP A 89 -18.33 9.64 1.71
C ASP A 89 -18.20 8.49 0.68
N GLY A 90 -16.97 8.12 0.29
CA GLY A 90 -16.70 7.09 -0.71
C GLY A 90 -17.07 7.49 -2.14
N ALA A 91 -17.35 8.76 -2.42
CA ALA A 91 -17.61 9.26 -3.77
C ALA A 91 -16.74 10.46 -4.15
N THR A 92 -16.37 11.31 -3.18
CA THR A 92 -15.47 12.43 -3.39
C THR A 92 -14.10 12.05 -2.86
N TRP A 93 -13.10 12.08 -3.74
CA TRP A 93 -11.74 11.64 -3.42
C TRP A 93 -10.77 12.83 -3.50
N PRO A 94 -10.22 13.27 -2.37
CA PRO A 94 -9.16 14.29 -2.31
C PRO A 94 -7.83 13.81 -2.92
N ALA A 95 -6.80 14.64 -2.75
CA ALA A 95 -5.44 14.36 -3.16
C ALA A 95 -4.92 12.98 -2.68
N VAL A 96 -4.00 12.44 -3.46
CA VAL A 96 -3.27 11.20 -3.16
C VAL A 96 -2.02 11.54 -2.38
N PHE A 97 -1.77 10.78 -1.32
CA PHE A 97 -0.61 10.92 -0.44
C PHE A 97 0.30 9.72 -0.55
N ARG A 98 1.60 9.96 -0.63
CA ARG A 98 2.65 8.94 -0.56
C ARG A 98 2.83 8.45 0.89
N VAL A 99 2.94 7.15 1.08
CA VAL A 99 3.41 6.55 2.34
C VAL A 99 4.95 6.66 2.38
N PRO A 100 5.55 7.34 3.36
CA PRO A 100 6.98 7.63 3.38
C PRO A 100 7.79 6.43 3.91
N ILE A 101 7.81 5.32 3.15
CA ILE A 101 8.54 4.10 3.51
C ILE A 101 10.07 4.35 3.43
N ASP A 102 10.51 5.04 2.38
CA ASP A 102 11.88 5.47 2.18
C ASP A 102 11.95 6.81 1.42
N ASP A 103 13.15 7.25 1.03
CA ASP A 103 13.33 8.45 0.21
C ASP A 103 12.95 8.20 -1.26
N VAL A 104 12.33 9.19 -1.90
CA VAL A 104 11.92 9.14 -3.32
C VAL A 104 13.07 8.93 -4.32
N THR A 105 14.32 9.08 -3.87
CA THR A 105 15.53 8.84 -4.68
C THR A 105 16.10 7.42 -4.55
N THR A 106 15.55 6.57 -3.68
CA THR A 106 15.96 5.16 -3.60
C THR A 106 15.51 4.35 -4.82
N THR A 107 16.06 3.15 -4.95
CA THR A 107 15.70 2.16 -5.98
C THR A 107 14.59 1.20 -5.54
N VAL A 108 14.05 1.34 -4.33
CA VAL A 108 13.12 0.35 -3.79
C VAL A 108 11.76 0.46 -4.51
N ASP A 109 11.20 -0.69 -4.86
CA ASP A 109 9.90 -0.82 -5.52
C ASP A 109 8.90 -1.44 -4.56
N HIS A 110 7.81 -0.74 -4.23
CA HIS A 110 6.82 -1.18 -3.24
C HIS A 110 5.48 -1.51 -3.91
N PHE A 111 4.95 -2.69 -3.64
CA PHE A 111 3.78 -3.22 -4.36
C PHE A 111 2.93 -4.18 -3.50
N ILE A 112 1.74 -4.52 -4.01
CA ILE A 112 0.76 -5.41 -3.35
C ILE A 112 0.51 -5.00 -1.88
N PRO A 113 -0.04 -3.80 -1.62
CA PRO A 113 -0.34 -3.36 -0.26
C PRO A 113 -1.57 -4.07 0.32
N GLY A 114 -1.51 -4.40 1.61
CA GLY A 114 -2.64 -4.78 2.45
C GLY A 114 -2.82 -3.77 3.58
N LEU A 115 -3.87 -2.97 3.49
CA LEU A 115 -4.19 -1.90 4.44
C LEU A 115 -5.10 -2.43 5.54
N GLY A 116 -4.76 -2.10 6.79
CA GLY A 116 -5.62 -2.19 7.95
C GLY A 116 -5.91 -0.79 8.51
N VAL A 117 -7.16 -0.57 8.95
CA VAL A 117 -7.57 0.61 9.71
C VAL A 117 -8.25 0.15 11.00
N ASP A 118 -7.81 0.67 12.15
CA ASP A 118 -8.40 0.32 13.43
C ASP A 118 -9.78 0.98 13.59
N ARG A 119 -10.83 0.16 13.58
CA ARG A 119 -12.23 0.62 13.73
C ARG A 119 -12.52 1.24 15.10
N ALA A 120 -11.69 1.00 16.11
CA ALA A 120 -11.81 1.66 17.41
C ALA A 120 -11.29 3.11 17.39
N THR A 121 -10.64 3.53 16.30
CA THR A 121 -10.06 4.86 16.12
C THR A 121 -10.68 5.55 14.91
N ALA A 122 -10.54 6.88 14.81
CA ALA A 122 -11.19 7.65 13.76
C ALA A 122 -10.52 9.00 13.45
N GLY A 123 -10.77 9.50 12.24
CA GLY A 123 -10.41 10.83 11.81
C GLY A 123 -8.90 11.09 11.88
N ALA A 124 -8.51 12.20 12.49
CA ALA A 124 -7.10 12.57 12.66
C ALA A 124 -6.34 11.68 13.66
N GLY A 125 -7.04 10.84 14.42
CA GLY A 125 -6.43 9.85 15.32
C GLY A 125 -6.61 8.41 14.84
N ALA A 126 -7.03 8.20 13.59
CA ALA A 126 -7.20 6.84 13.06
C ALA A 126 -5.86 6.12 13.00
N HIS A 127 -5.79 4.89 13.50
CA HIS A 127 -4.62 4.04 13.36
C HIS A 127 -4.68 3.28 12.04
N LEU A 128 -3.60 3.38 11.26
CA LEU A 128 -3.43 2.68 9.99
C LEU A 128 -2.22 1.76 10.10
N ALA A 129 -2.29 0.63 9.41
CA ALA A 129 -1.18 -0.31 9.27
C ALA A 129 -1.13 -0.86 7.84
N LEU A 130 0.05 -0.92 7.26
CA LEU A 130 0.29 -1.47 5.92
C LEU A 130 1.28 -2.61 6.03
N THR A 131 0.88 -3.76 5.49
CA THR A 131 1.81 -4.80 5.05
C THR A 131 1.93 -4.70 3.54
N TYR A 132 3.10 -4.91 2.98
CA TYR A 132 3.34 -4.80 1.54
C TYR A 132 4.50 -5.70 1.13
N TYR A 133 4.58 -6.03 -0.15
CA TYR A 133 5.79 -6.61 -0.72
C TYR A 133 6.66 -5.51 -1.31
N TYR A 134 7.96 -5.77 -1.40
CA TYR A 134 8.86 -4.85 -2.09
C TYR A 134 10.09 -5.56 -2.66
N TYR A 135 10.75 -4.89 -3.59
CA TYR A 135 12.12 -5.19 -4.01
C TYR A 135 13.06 -4.07 -3.56
N PRO A 136 14.22 -4.38 -2.98
CA PRO A 136 15.25 -3.37 -2.69
C PRO A 136 15.77 -2.62 -3.92
N ASP A 137 15.67 -3.24 -5.10
CA ASP A 137 16.08 -2.67 -6.39
C ASP A 137 15.05 -2.96 -7.49
N ALA A 138 14.37 -1.92 -7.96
CA ALA A 138 13.39 -1.94 -9.04
C ALA A 138 13.98 -2.40 -10.38
N ALA A 139 15.30 -2.24 -10.58
CA ALA A 139 15.99 -2.65 -11.80
C ALA A 139 16.44 -4.13 -11.78
N CYS A 140 16.00 -4.91 -10.79
CA CYS A 140 16.28 -6.33 -10.72
C CYS A 140 15.70 -7.10 -11.92
N THR A 141 16.11 -8.36 -12.06
CA THR A 141 15.64 -9.26 -13.12
C THR A 141 15.02 -10.50 -12.49
N ALA A 142 14.33 -11.34 -13.27
CA ALA A 142 13.77 -12.59 -12.74
C ALA A 142 14.79 -13.45 -11.95
N ALA A 143 16.08 -13.39 -12.31
CA ALA A 143 17.15 -14.12 -11.63
C ALA A 143 17.73 -13.40 -10.41
N THR A 144 17.54 -12.07 -10.29
CA THR A 144 18.18 -11.24 -9.26
C THR A 144 17.20 -10.54 -8.32
N CYS A 145 15.90 -10.52 -8.63
CA CYS A 145 14.89 -9.96 -7.75
C CYS A 145 14.86 -10.76 -6.43
N GLN A 146 14.83 -10.00 -5.34
CA GLN A 146 14.75 -10.50 -3.98
C GLN A 146 13.50 -9.91 -3.37
N LEU A 147 12.45 -10.72 -3.27
CA LEU A 147 11.15 -10.32 -2.76
C LEU A 147 11.19 -10.27 -1.23
N ASP A 148 10.82 -9.13 -0.68
CA ASP A 148 10.72 -8.91 0.76
C ASP A 148 9.30 -8.53 1.17
N VAL A 149 8.99 -8.68 2.46
CA VAL A 149 7.73 -8.23 3.06
C VAL A 149 8.03 -7.13 4.06
N GLY A 150 7.35 -5.99 3.94
CA GLY A 150 7.50 -4.85 4.82
C GLY A 150 6.23 -4.54 5.62
N PHE A 151 6.42 -3.81 6.72
CA PHE A 151 5.36 -3.26 7.56
C PHE A 151 5.63 -1.80 7.90
N ILE A 152 4.60 -0.97 7.90
CA ILE A 152 4.65 0.41 8.40
C ILE A 152 3.28 0.81 8.97
N SER A 153 3.25 1.71 9.95
CA SER A 153 2.00 2.15 10.58
C SER A 153 1.96 3.64 10.86
N SER A 154 0.75 4.17 10.99
CA SER A 154 0.45 5.58 11.31
C SER A 154 -0.55 5.66 12.46
N PRO A 155 -0.30 6.50 13.48
CA PRO A 155 -1.24 6.72 14.58
C PRO A 155 -2.26 7.84 14.32
N ASN A 156 -2.19 8.53 13.18
CA ASN A 156 -2.87 9.81 12.99
C ASN A 156 -3.50 10.00 11.60
N GLY A 157 -4.20 8.97 11.14
CA GLY A 157 -4.97 8.99 9.91
C GLY A 157 -4.11 9.05 8.64
N GLY A 158 -2.85 8.62 8.72
CA GLY A 158 -1.91 8.62 7.61
C GLY A 158 -1.11 9.91 7.45
N ALA A 159 -1.24 10.89 8.36
CA ALA A 159 -0.49 12.14 8.28
C ALA A 159 1.01 11.93 8.57
N ASN A 160 1.32 11.10 9.58
CA ASN A 160 2.68 10.71 9.93
C ASN A 160 2.77 9.20 10.10
N TRP A 161 3.92 8.64 9.73
CA TRP A 161 4.22 7.22 9.76
C TRP A 161 5.46 6.97 10.60
N GLY A 162 5.50 5.81 11.25
CA GLY A 162 6.70 5.30 11.93
C GLY A 162 7.73 4.75 10.95
N THR A 163 8.81 4.19 11.49
CA THR A 163 9.82 3.50 10.68
C THR A 163 9.30 2.17 10.15
N ALA A 164 9.56 1.88 8.88
CA ALA A 164 9.24 0.59 8.28
C ALA A 164 10.06 -0.56 8.90
N THR A 165 9.48 -1.75 8.96
CA THR A 165 10.12 -2.98 9.46
C THR A 165 10.01 -4.09 8.41
N GLN A 166 11.10 -4.80 8.14
CA GLN A 166 11.07 -6.00 7.31
C GLN A 166 10.49 -7.17 8.13
N LEU A 167 9.44 -7.81 7.61
CA LEU A 167 8.78 -8.95 8.23
C LEU A 167 9.31 -10.29 7.73
N ALA A 168 9.69 -10.36 6.46
CA ALA A 168 10.20 -11.57 5.82
C ALA A 168 11.03 -11.24 4.58
N GLY A 169 11.76 -12.25 4.11
CA GLY A 169 12.65 -12.17 2.96
C GLY A 169 14.14 -12.17 3.34
N PRO A 170 15.04 -12.13 2.34
CA PRO A 170 14.70 -12.09 0.91
C PRO A 170 14.25 -13.46 0.38
N MET A 171 13.28 -13.46 -0.53
CA MET A 171 12.81 -14.63 -1.27
C MET A 171 13.22 -14.53 -2.74
N SER A 172 13.77 -15.61 -3.29
CA SER A 172 13.99 -15.69 -4.74
C SER A 172 12.66 -15.87 -5.46
N LEU A 173 12.50 -15.23 -6.63
CA LEU A 173 11.35 -15.52 -7.49
C LEU A 173 11.34 -16.96 -8.02
N ALA A 174 12.49 -17.63 -8.03
CA ALA A 174 12.54 -19.05 -8.34
C ALA A 174 11.80 -19.90 -7.29
N ASP A 175 11.63 -19.40 -6.06
CA ASP A 175 10.97 -20.11 -4.95
C ASP A 175 9.50 -19.74 -4.75
N ILE A 176 8.95 -18.88 -5.62
CA ILE A 176 7.54 -18.49 -5.63
C ILE A 176 6.80 -19.30 -6.68
N ALA A 177 5.63 -19.83 -6.32
CA ALA A 177 4.80 -20.64 -7.19
C ALA A 177 4.46 -19.90 -8.49
N ASP A 178 4.74 -20.57 -9.61
CA ASP A 178 4.49 -20.02 -10.93
C ASP A 178 3.04 -20.25 -11.39
N THR A 179 2.52 -19.29 -12.13
CA THR A 179 1.16 -19.32 -12.70
C THR A 179 1.22 -19.02 -14.19
N SER A 180 0.09 -19.12 -14.89
CA SER A 180 0.02 -18.72 -16.30
C SER A 180 0.30 -17.22 -16.54
N GLN A 181 0.45 -16.42 -15.49
CA GLN A 181 0.73 -14.98 -15.53
C GLN A 181 2.04 -14.61 -14.79
N GLY A 182 2.87 -15.59 -14.42
CA GLY A 182 4.12 -15.40 -13.69
C GLY A 182 4.04 -15.80 -12.20
N PRO A 183 5.15 -15.68 -11.46
CA PRO A 183 5.22 -16.01 -10.04
C PRO A 183 4.23 -15.18 -9.23
N MET A 184 3.57 -15.80 -8.25
CA MET A 184 2.45 -15.18 -7.54
C MET A 184 2.48 -15.43 -6.04
N VAL A 185 2.59 -14.36 -5.26
CA VAL A 185 2.42 -14.36 -3.79
C VAL A 185 1.01 -13.93 -3.34
N GLY A 186 0.12 -13.69 -4.30
CA GLY A 186 -1.23 -13.17 -4.13
C GLY A 186 -1.46 -11.89 -4.92
N ASP A 187 -2.64 -11.75 -5.52
CA ASP A 187 -3.09 -10.47 -6.10
C ASP A 187 -3.44 -9.46 -4.97
N TYR A 188 -3.74 -9.98 -3.78
CA TYR A 188 -4.15 -9.22 -2.60
C TYR A 188 -3.53 -9.82 -1.35
N ILE A 189 -3.14 -8.94 -0.41
CA ILE A 189 -2.91 -9.29 0.99
C ILE A 189 -3.74 -8.37 1.89
N SER A 190 -3.93 -8.76 3.15
CA SER A 190 -4.71 -7.96 4.10
C SER A 190 -3.96 -7.78 5.41
N THR A 191 -4.06 -6.58 5.94
CA THR A 191 -3.72 -6.26 7.33
C THR A 191 -5.03 -5.94 8.05
N SER A 192 -5.23 -6.48 9.25
CA SER A 192 -6.44 -6.27 10.04
C SER A 192 -6.09 -5.90 11.48
N PHE A 193 -6.93 -5.09 12.11
CA PHE A 193 -6.80 -4.77 13.52
C PHE A 193 -7.59 -5.73 14.40
N THR A 194 -6.91 -6.21 15.44
CA THR A 194 -7.53 -6.95 16.55
C THR A 194 -8.25 -5.99 17.50
N SER A 195 -9.14 -6.51 18.35
CA SER A 195 -9.84 -5.72 19.37
C SER A 195 -8.92 -5.06 20.41
N THR A 196 -7.66 -5.49 20.50
CA THR A 196 -6.62 -4.92 21.36
C THR A 196 -5.85 -3.77 20.71
N GLY A 197 -6.22 -3.36 19.49
CA GLY A 197 -5.57 -2.25 18.77
C GLY A 197 -4.23 -2.60 18.11
N THR A 198 -3.88 -3.89 18.05
CA THR A 198 -2.70 -4.39 17.32
C THR A 198 -3.07 -4.89 15.94
N ALA A 199 -2.20 -4.64 14.96
CA ALA A 199 -2.35 -5.11 13.60
C ALA A 199 -1.92 -6.58 13.48
N SER A 200 -2.57 -7.32 12.59
CA SER A 200 -2.29 -8.70 12.24
C SER A 200 -2.33 -8.81 10.71
N THR A 201 -1.43 -9.59 10.14
CA THR A 201 -1.31 -9.76 8.69
C THR A 201 -0.95 -11.19 8.36
N VAL A 202 -1.25 -11.62 7.14
CA VAL A 202 -0.83 -12.91 6.61
C VAL A 202 -0.29 -12.70 5.19
N PHE A 203 0.86 -13.26 4.89
CA PHE A 203 1.52 -13.14 3.60
C PHE A 203 2.20 -14.46 3.20
N ALA A 204 2.41 -14.67 1.92
CA ALA A 204 3.10 -15.84 1.40
C ALA A 204 4.61 -15.69 1.59
N VAL A 205 5.28 -16.79 1.93
CA VAL A 205 6.74 -16.88 1.92
C VAL A 205 7.15 -18.14 1.17
N GLY A 206 7.89 -17.95 0.08
CA GLY A 206 8.55 -19.03 -0.64
C GLY A 206 9.92 -19.34 -0.06
N LYS A 207 10.20 -20.62 0.13
CA LYS A 207 11.49 -21.13 0.62
C LYS A 207 12.22 -21.90 -0.48
N PRO A 208 13.56 -21.96 -0.40
CA PRO A 208 14.38 -22.79 -1.29
C PRO A 208 13.82 -24.20 -1.41
N HIS A 209 13.59 -24.62 -2.66
CA HIS A 209 12.99 -25.91 -2.96
C HIS A 209 13.79 -26.66 -4.05
N THR A 210 13.60 -27.98 -4.14
CA THR A 210 14.29 -28.83 -5.14
C THR A 210 13.33 -29.55 -6.08
N ALA A 211 12.03 -29.58 -5.76
CA ALA A 211 11.01 -30.23 -6.58
C ALA A 211 9.68 -29.46 -6.52
N ALA A 212 8.82 -29.76 -5.55
CA ALA A 212 7.62 -28.96 -5.30
C ALA A 212 7.98 -27.65 -4.58
N PHE A 213 7.27 -26.57 -4.89
CA PHE A 213 7.38 -25.29 -4.17
C PHE A 213 7.11 -25.48 -2.66
N ASP A 214 7.92 -24.84 -1.82
CA ASP A 214 7.68 -24.66 -0.39
C ASP A 214 7.25 -23.21 -0.16
N GLU A 215 6.02 -22.91 -0.57
CA GLU A 215 5.39 -21.61 -0.37
C GLU A 215 4.18 -21.77 0.56
N ALA A 216 4.23 -21.08 1.69
CA ALA A 216 3.18 -21.15 2.70
C ALA A 216 2.78 -19.76 3.20
N MET A 217 1.62 -19.67 3.83
CA MET A 217 1.13 -18.44 4.45
C MET A 217 1.70 -18.30 5.86
N TYR A 218 2.36 -17.17 6.12
CA TYR A 218 2.94 -16.82 7.41
C TYR A 218 2.26 -15.60 8.00
N SER A 219 2.23 -15.54 9.32
CA SER A 219 1.77 -14.38 10.08
C SER A 219 2.83 -14.06 11.12
N PRO A 220 3.29 -12.80 11.23
CA PRO A 220 4.07 -12.39 12.38
C PRO A 220 3.16 -12.38 13.61
N GLY A 221 3.74 -12.32 14.80
CA GLY A 221 2.96 -11.97 15.98
C GLY A 221 2.29 -10.59 15.84
N PRO A 222 1.40 -10.20 16.77
CA PRO A 222 0.72 -8.90 16.73
C PRO A 222 1.70 -7.73 16.57
N LEU A 223 1.42 -6.85 15.60
CA LEU A 223 2.24 -5.70 15.26
C LEU A 223 1.65 -4.44 15.89
N SER A 224 2.49 -3.66 16.57
CA SER A 224 2.06 -2.42 17.23
C SER A 224 2.01 -1.25 16.24
N VAL A 225 1.09 -0.32 16.49
CA VAL A 225 1.05 0.97 15.80
C VAL A 225 2.15 1.87 16.36
N ALA A 226 2.85 2.58 15.49
CA ALA A 226 3.84 3.57 15.89
C ALA A 226 3.22 4.61 16.84
N SER A 227 3.90 4.94 17.94
CA SER A 227 3.45 6.03 18.83
C SER A 227 3.53 7.37 18.12
N ALA A 228 2.77 8.37 18.59
CA ALA A 228 2.82 9.73 18.04
C ALA A 228 4.24 10.34 18.06
N SER A 229 5.06 10.01 19.07
CA SER A 229 6.46 10.47 19.12
C SER A 229 7.40 9.72 18.18
N ALA A 230 7.05 8.49 17.79
CA ALA A 230 7.84 7.67 16.86
C ALA A 230 7.42 7.89 15.40
N ALA A 231 6.18 8.33 15.15
CA ALA A 231 5.67 8.63 13.83
C ALA A 231 6.14 10.01 13.35
N THR A 232 7.39 10.08 12.90
CA THR A 232 8.03 11.34 12.48
C THR A 232 8.05 11.53 10.96
N LEU A 233 7.78 10.48 10.17
CA LEU A 233 7.83 10.53 8.71
C LEU A 233 6.52 11.09 8.16
N VAL A 234 6.56 12.22 7.47
CA VAL A 234 5.37 12.93 6.98
C VAL A 234 4.92 12.37 5.62
N ALA A 235 3.63 12.08 5.47
CA ALA A 235 3.06 11.76 4.16
C ALA A 235 2.95 13.02 3.29
N SER A 236 3.24 12.91 1.99
CA SER A 236 3.24 14.07 1.08
C SER A 236 2.35 13.81 -0.15
N SER A 237 1.67 14.85 -0.62
CA SER A 237 0.98 14.90 -1.91
C SER A 237 1.77 15.63 -3.00
N ASP A 238 2.96 16.13 -2.67
CA ASP A 238 3.79 16.91 -3.59
C ASP A 238 4.53 15.98 -4.54
N ARG A 239 4.39 16.21 -5.85
CA ARG A 239 5.13 15.44 -6.85
C ARG A 239 6.57 15.90 -6.92
N VAL A 240 7.51 14.95 -7.00
CA VAL A 240 8.90 15.24 -7.37
C VAL A 240 8.94 15.55 -8.87
N LEU A 241 9.01 16.83 -9.23
CA LEU A 241 9.04 17.26 -10.64
C LEU A 241 10.47 17.31 -11.23
N THR A 242 11.52 17.15 -10.41
CA THR A 242 12.93 17.14 -10.82
C THR A 242 13.81 16.37 -9.83
N PRO A 243 14.92 15.72 -10.26
CA PRO A 243 15.83 15.02 -9.35
C PRO A 243 16.45 15.99 -8.32
N ALA A 244 16.37 15.65 -7.04
CA ALA A 244 17.07 16.40 -5.99
C ALA A 244 18.58 16.12 -6.07
N THR A 245 19.32 17.01 -6.73
CA THR A 245 20.79 17.06 -6.59
C THR A 245 21.12 17.76 -5.27
N GLY A 246 21.07 17.03 -4.15
CA GLY A 246 21.51 17.57 -2.87
C GLY A 246 21.35 16.61 -1.70
N GLN A 247 22.46 16.09 -1.21
CA GLN A 247 22.57 15.49 0.13
C GLN A 247 22.41 16.60 1.17
N GLY A 248 21.29 16.63 1.90
CA GLY A 248 21.08 17.58 2.99
C GLY A 248 19.69 17.49 3.60
N LEU A 249 19.66 17.32 4.92
CA LEU A 249 18.47 17.27 5.77
C LEU A 249 17.52 18.46 5.47
N GLY A 250 16.29 18.16 5.02
CA GLY A 250 15.21 19.13 4.83
C GLY A 250 14.97 19.50 3.36
N ALA A 251 14.07 18.78 2.69
CA ALA A 251 13.66 19.11 1.33
C ALA A 251 12.83 20.40 1.29
N ALA A 252 13.19 21.33 0.40
CA ALA A 252 12.34 22.44 0.02
C ALA A 252 11.16 21.90 -0.82
N VAL A 253 10.00 21.85 -0.17
CA VAL A 253 8.71 21.58 -0.79
C VAL A 253 8.32 22.78 -1.65
N ILE A 254 8.08 22.58 -2.95
CA ILE A 254 7.41 23.61 -3.77
C ILE A 254 5.91 23.32 -3.70
N HIS A 255 5.22 24.06 -2.85
CA HIS A 255 3.76 24.14 -2.89
C HIS A 255 3.35 24.81 -4.21
N ARG A 256 2.49 24.14 -4.98
CA ARG A 256 1.72 24.86 -6.00
C ARG A 256 0.51 25.49 -5.31
N GLU A 257 0.40 26.81 -5.45
CA GLU A 257 -0.81 27.59 -5.14
C GLU A 257 -2.03 27.08 -5.92
#